data_AF-A0A3S1CDR3-F1
#
_entry.id   AF-A0A3S1CDR3-F1
#
_cell.length_a   1.000
_cell.length_b   1.000
_cell.length_c   1.000
_cell.angle_alpha   90.00
_cell.angle_beta   90.00
_cell.angle_gamma   90.00
#
_symmetry.space_group_name_H-M   'P 1'
#
loop_
_entity.id
_entity.type
_entity.pdbx_description
1 polymer ?
#
loop_
_entity_poly.entity_id
_entity_poly.type
_entity_poly.pdbx_seq_one_letter_code
_entity_poly.pdbx_strand_id
1 'polypeptide(L)'
;AGRKLDYQAKAATLSLLSGNGDVTAEIFYVAYTLEPPASVAKDPQRPITFVFNGGPGAASAYLHLGALGPRIIATGADGELLPSPQRLIDNPDSWLDMTDLVFVDPVGTGYSREAPGQDTRDFWGVNQDASSIGAFIRLYLAQNGRTGSPLFLAGESYGGFRAALLARTLQEDIGISPNGIVLISPALEFTLVQPDEFEPLHWALELPSLAAVRLRTEGVSGDALREKLAEVEHYAMGDYLTAITSGLDQGRRLASQRVAEITGLPLDLVQRNSARIPTS
;
A
#
# COMPACT_ATOMS: atom_id res chain seq x y z
N ALA A 1 27.38 -4.44 4.10
CA ALA A 1 26.36 -5.12 4.93
C ALA A 1 26.77 -5.06 6.40
N GLY A 2 25.83 -4.85 7.32
CA GLY A 2 26.06 -4.99 8.77
C GLY A 2 26.27 -3.70 9.60
N ARG A 3 25.69 -2.56 9.22
CA ARG A 3 25.79 -1.34 10.05
C ARG A 3 24.80 -1.42 11.22
N LYS A 4 25.31 -1.34 12.45
CA LYS A 4 24.47 -1.16 13.64
C LYS A 4 23.75 0.18 13.55
N LEU A 5 22.43 0.17 13.69
CA LEU A 5 21.60 1.37 13.82
C LEU A 5 21.27 1.55 15.29
N ASP A 6 21.81 2.61 15.90
CA ASP A 6 21.32 3.07 17.19
C ASP A 6 20.12 3.99 16.92
N TYR A 7 19.01 3.78 17.62
CA TYR A 7 17.77 4.51 17.37
C TYR A 7 16.91 4.65 18.62
N GLN A 8 16.07 5.67 18.62
CA GLN A 8 14.98 5.83 19.57
C GLN A 8 13.69 5.25 18.98
N ALA A 9 12.97 4.44 19.76
CA ALA A 9 11.62 4.01 19.45
C ALA A 9 10.62 4.70 20.40
N LYS A 10 9.51 5.22 19.86
CA LYS A 10 8.45 5.88 20.62
C LYS A 10 7.08 5.39 20.15
N ALA A 11 6.31 4.82 21.06
CA ALA A 11 4.88 4.56 20.85
C ALA A 11 4.08 5.55 21.68
N ALA A 12 3.15 6.28 21.06
CA ALA A 12 2.36 7.31 21.74
C ALA A 12 1.08 7.61 20.96
N THR A 13 0.19 8.39 21.58
CA THR A 13 -0.93 9.04 20.88
C THR A 13 -0.66 10.53 20.69
N LEU A 14 -1.31 11.11 19.69
CA LEU A 14 -1.35 12.55 19.45
C LEU A 14 -2.81 12.98 19.33
N SER A 15 -3.20 13.94 20.16
CA SER A 15 -4.54 14.53 20.18
C SER A 15 -4.75 15.45 18.98
N LEU A 16 -5.78 15.17 18.19
CA LEU A 16 -6.33 16.10 17.20
C LEU A 16 -7.30 17.06 17.89
N LEU A 17 -7.27 18.32 17.48
CA LEU A 17 -8.07 19.39 18.08
C LEU A 17 -9.05 19.97 17.06
N SER A 18 -10.24 20.32 17.53
CA SER A 18 -11.21 21.12 16.77
C SER A 18 -10.75 22.59 16.68
N GLY A 19 -11.44 23.39 15.87
CA GLY A 19 -11.21 24.84 15.82
C GLY A 19 -11.44 25.56 17.17
N ASN A 20 -12.18 24.94 18.09
CA ASN A 20 -12.46 25.48 19.42
C ASN A 20 -11.46 24.97 20.49
N GLY A 21 -10.53 24.09 20.11
CA GLY A 21 -9.51 23.52 21.00
C GLY A 21 -9.92 22.22 21.70
N ASP A 22 -11.12 21.69 21.45
CA ASP A 22 -11.56 20.41 22.00
C ASP A 22 -10.86 19.24 21.31
N VAL A 23 -10.52 18.19 22.05
CA VAL A 23 -9.96 16.96 21.46
C VAL A 23 -11.04 16.24 20.66
N THR A 24 -10.76 15.95 19.39
CA THR A 24 -11.68 15.24 18.48
C THR A 24 -11.29 13.78 18.29
N ALA A 25 -9.99 13.47 18.30
CA ALA A 25 -9.49 12.09 18.20
C ALA A 25 -8.07 11.97 18.78
N GLU A 26 -7.68 10.76 19.13
CA GLU A 26 -6.32 10.36 19.50
C GLU A 26 -5.77 9.45 18.41
N ILE A 27 -4.71 9.89 17.73
CA ILE A 27 -4.01 9.06 16.73
C ILE A 27 -2.79 8.42 17.36
N PHE A 28 -2.81 7.10 17.44
CA PHE A 28 -1.67 6.29 17.82
C PHE A 28 -0.65 6.20 16.69
N TYR A 29 0.63 6.24 17.08
CA TYR A 29 1.74 6.03 16.17
C TYR A 29 2.90 5.32 16.87
N VAL A 30 3.72 4.66 16.06
CA VAL A 30 5.06 4.20 16.45
C VAL A 30 6.10 4.90 15.59
N ALA A 31 6.99 5.65 16.22
CA ALA A 31 8.06 6.38 15.56
C ALA A 31 9.43 5.76 15.87
N TYR A 32 10.28 5.73 14.85
CA TYR A 32 11.68 5.36 14.95
C TYR A 32 12.55 6.50 14.43
N THR A 33 13.41 7.01 15.30
CA THR A 33 14.35 8.10 14.99
C THR A 33 15.76 7.55 15.06
N LEU A 34 16.51 7.64 13.97
CA LEU A 34 17.91 7.23 13.96
C LEU A 34 18.73 8.15 14.85
N GLU A 35 19.51 7.57 15.75
CA GLU A 35 20.45 8.32 16.58
C GLU A 35 21.82 8.33 15.87
N PRO A 36 22.38 9.50 15.56
CA PRO A 36 23.71 9.56 15.01
C PRO A 36 24.73 9.10 16.07
N PRO A 37 25.90 8.60 15.65
CA PRO A 37 27.01 8.38 16.57
C PRO A 37 27.30 9.65 17.38
N ALA A 38 27.71 9.51 18.64
CA ALA A 38 27.94 10.64 19.55
C ALA A 38 28.93 11.71 19.02
N SER A 39 29.77 11.35 18.04
CA SER A 39 30.71 12.24 17.37
C SER A 39 30.13 13.05 16.19
N VAL A 40 28.87 12.80 15.82
CA VAL A 40 28.20 13.41 14.66
C VAL A 40 26.96 14.15 15.13
N ALA A 41 26.82 15.42 14.72
CA ALA A 41 25.63 16.21 15.01
C ALA A 41 24.39 15.61 14.33
N LYS A 42 23.22 15.75 14.96
CA LYS A 42 21.93 15.39 14.33
C LYS A 42 21.73 16.23 13.09
N ASP A 43 21.45 15.57 11.97
CA ASP A 43 21.12 16.23 10.72
C ASP A 43 19.66 16.73 10.76
N PRO A 44 19.42 18.06 10.78
CA PRO A 44 18.06 18.60 10.77
C PRO A 44 17.33 18.35 9.44
N GLN A 45 18.05 18.02 8.37
CA GLN A 45 17.53 17.71 7.04
C GLN A 45 17.37 16.20 6.80
N ARG A 46 17.51 15.36 7.84
CA ARG A 46 17.21 13.93 7.72
C ARG A 46 15.74 13.74 7.30
N PRO A 47 15.46 12.97 6.23
CA PRO A 47 14.10 12.69 5.80
C PRO A 47 13.24 12.04 6.89
N ILE A 48 11.94 12.28 6.81
CA ILE A 48 10.93 11.62 7.62
C ILE A 48 9.85 11.03 6.71
N THR A 49 9.48 9.79 6.97
CA THR A 49 8.47 9.07 6.17
C THR A 49 7.31 8.66 7.07
N PHE A 50 6.10 9.12 6.70
CA PHE A 50 4.86 8.66 7.32
C PHE A 50 4.33 7.46 6.54
N VAL A 51 4.08 6.37 7.26
CA VAL A 51 3.76 5.06 6.69
C VAL A 51 2.32 4.67 7.04
N PHE A 52 1.55 4.29 6.01
CA PHE A 52 0.15 3.90 6.12
C PHE A 52 -0.09 2.52 5.50
N ASN A 53 -0.69 1.63 6.27
CA ASN A 53 -1.18 0.36 5.74
C ASN A 53 -2.53 0.51 5.01
N GLY A 54 -2.88 -0.57 4.30
CA GLY A 54 -4.10 -0.69 3.50
C GLY A 54 -5.33 -1.24 4.20
N GLY A 55 -6.32 -1.62 3.39
CA GLY A 55 -7.73 -1.72 3.79
C GLY A 55 -8.31 -0.37 4.23
N PRO A 56 -9.63 -0.13 4.19
CA PRO A 56 -10.18 0.72 5.24
C PRO A 56 -10.17 -0.11 6.53
N GLY A 57 -9.35 0.28 7.52
CA GLY A 57 -9.45 -0.26 8.89
C GLY A 57 -8.22 -0.96 9.48
N ALA A 58 -7.14 -1.21 8.72
CA ALA A 58 -5.97 -1.88 9.27
C ALA A 58 -5.07 -0.92 10.06
N ALA A 59 -4.50 -1.42 11.16
CA ALA A 59 -3.36 -0.77 11.81
C ALA A 59 -2.13 -0.80 10.89
N SER A 60 -1.19 0.09 11.13
CA SER A 60 0.12 0.18 10.46
C SER A 60 1.06 -1.01 10.72
N ALA A 61 0.56 -2.06 11.38
CA ALA A 61 1.35 -3.20 11.85
C ALA A 61 1.98 -4.02 10.71
N TYR A 62 1.35 -4.15 9.54
CA TYR A 62 1.91 -5.01 8.48
C TYR A 62 3.15 -4.40 7.84
N LEU A 63 3.14 -3.09 7.50
CA LEU A 63 4.37 -2.45 7.02
C LEU A 63 5.36 -2.25 8.15
N HIS A 64 4.89 -2.03 9.38
CA HIS A 64 5.76 -1.89 10.55
C HIS A 64 6.55 -3.15 10.86
N LEU A 65 5.88 -4.28 11.10
CA LEU A 65 6.47 -5.52 11.58
C LEU A 65 6.66 -6.57 10.48
N GLY A 66 6.24 -6.29 9.25
CA GLY A 66 6.39 -7.19 8.11
C GLY A 66 7.33 -6.68 7.01
N ALA A 67 7.70 -5.38 6.99
CA ALA A 67 8.48 -4.82 5.88
C ALA A 67 9.51 -3.75 6.28
N LEU A 68 9.09 -2.62 6.84
CA LEU A 68 9.88 -1.38 6.86
C LEU A 68 10.55 -1.08 8.20
N GLY A 69 9.95 -1.52 9.30
CA GLY A 69 10.44 -1.23 10.66
C GLY A 69 11.80 -1.87 10.95
N PRO A 70 12.51 -1.43 12.00
CA PRO A 70 13.84 -1.95 12.34
C PRO A 70 13.82 -3.41 12.83
N ARG A 71 12.63 -3.89 13.25
CA ARG A 71 12.39 -5.27 13.66
C ARG A 71 11.17 -5.79 12.92
N ILE A 72 11.26 -7.04 12.45
CA ILE A 72 10.18 -7.73 11.75
C ILE A 72 9.86 -9.06 12.42
N ILE A 73 8.66 -9.58 12.18
CA ILE A 73 8.26 -10.92 12.59
C ILE A 73 9.05 -11.94 11.79
N ALA A 74 9.59 -12.95 12.47
CA ALA A 74 10.30 -14.05 11.83
C ALA A 74 9.32 -14.93 11.03
N THR A 75 9.64 -15.14 9.75
CA THR A 75 8.90 -16.00 8.83
C THR A 75 9.78 -17.15 8.32
N GLY A 76 9.13 -18.17 7.73
CA GLY A 76 9.79 -19.21 6.95
C GLY A 76 10.42 -18.65 5.68
N ALA A 77 11.20 -19.47 4.98
CA ALA A 77 11.90 -19.06 3.75
C ALA A 77 10.96 -18.64 2.60
N ASP A 78 9.72 -19.10 2.66
CA ASP A 78 8.59 -18.82 1.76
C ASP A 78 7.66 -17.71 2.27
N GLY A 79 7.97 -17.10 3.41
CA GLY A 79 7.15 -16.08 4.04
C GLY A 79 6.06 -16.63 4.96
N GLU A 80 5.98 -17.94 5.17
CA GLU A 80 5.00 -18.52 6.10
C GLU A 80 5.24 -18.08 7.55
N LEU A 81 4.16 -17.88 8.30
CA LEU A 81 4.25 -17.57 9.74
C LEU A 81 4.81 -18.78 10.49
N LEU A 82 5.86 -18.57 11.26
CA LEU A 82 6.41 -19.61 12.12
C LEU A 82 5.44 -19.95 13.26
N PRO A 83 5.46 -21.20 13.79
CA PRO A 83 4.65 -21.58 14.93
C PRO A 83 4.88 -20.67 16.14
N SER A 84 3.83 -20.41 16.91
CA SER A 84 3.90 -19.62 18.14
C SER A 84 4.92 -20.17 19.14
N PRO A 85 5.59 -19.31 19.94
CA PRO A 85 5.43 -17.85 19.98
C PRO A 85 6.15 -17.12 18.83
N GLN A 86 5.53 -16.07 18.33
CA GLN A 86 6.12 -15.18 17.34
C GLN A 86 7.37 -14.50 17.89
N ARG A 87 8.40 -14.34 17.05
CA ARG A 87 9.68 -13.71 17.43
C ARG A 87 9.95 -12.53 16.52
N LEU A 88 10.50 -11.47 17.11
CA LEU A 88 11.02 -10.33 16.36
C LEU A 88 12.51 -10.52 16.08
N ILE A 89 12.91 -10.38 14.82
CA ILE A 89 14.31 -10.38 14.38
C ILE A 89 14.70 -8.98 13.88
N ASP A 90 16.00 -8.70 13.81
CA ASP A 90 16.49 -7.48 13.16
C ASP A 90 16.13 -7.52 11.68
N ASN A 91 15.62 -6.39 11.17
CA ASN A 91 15.27 -6.26 9.77
C ASN A 91 16.48 -5.73 8.99
N PRO A 92 17.15 -6.57 8.18
CA PRO A 92 18.29 -6.12 7.37
C PRO A 92 17.89 -5.12 6.28
N ASP A 93 16.60 -5.10 5.92
CA ASP A 93 16.02 -4.27 4.86
C ASP A 93 15.21 -3.08 5.41
N SER A 94 15.40 -2.76 6.71
CA SER A 94 14.72 -1.62 7.33
C SER A 94 15.06 -0.32 6.61
N TRP A 95 14.06 0.53 6.43
CA TRP A 95 14.24 1.86 5.85
C TRP A 95 14.84 2.88 6.82
N LEU A 96 15.06 2.50 8.07
CA LEU A 96 15.52 3.40 9.13
C LEU A 96 16.91 3.97 8.88
N ASP A 97 17.72 3.37 8.01
CA ASP A 97 19.01 3.94 7.61
C ASP A 97 18.85 5.14 6.65
N MET A 98 17.80 5.14 5.82
CA MET A 98 17.48 6.20 4.85
C MET A 98 16.65 7.36 5.44
N THR A 99 15.68 7.05 6.31
CA THR A 99 14.68 8.00 6.80
C THR A 99 14.30 7.67 8.23
N ASP A 100 13.84 8.66 8.99
CA ASP A 100 13.08 8.35 10.21
C ASP A 100 11.67 7.89 9.80
N LEU A 101 11.09 6.99 10.60
CA LEU A 101 9.85 6.30 10.26
C LEU A 101 8.77 6.63 11.27
N VAL A 102 7.57 6.94 10.80
CA VAL A 102 6.38 7.14 11.64
C VAL A 102 5.26 6.27 11.08
N PHE A 103 4.96 5.17 11.77
CA PHE A 103 3.84 4.28 11.47
C PHE A 103 2.59 4.83 12.12
N VAL A 104 1.58 5.16 11.32
CA VAL A 104 0.38 5.89 11.78
C VAL A 104 -0.84 5.01 11.65
N ASP A 105 -1.62 4.90 12.73
CA ASP A 105 -2.91 4.24 12.73
C ASP A 105 -4.02 5.30 12.51
N PRO A 106 -4.78 5.27 11.41
CA PRO A 106 -5.93 6.15 11.24
C PRO A 106 -6.99 5.97 12.34
N VAL A 107 -7.86 6.98 12.52
CA VAL A 107 -8.91 6.94 13.55
C VAL A 107 -9.84 5.73 13.35
N GLY A 108 -10.03 4.94 14.41
CA GLY A 108 -10.79 3.69 14.37
C GLY A 108 -9.96 2.45 14.01
N THR A 109 -8.66 2.60 13.74
CA THR A 109 -7.74 1.48 13.49
C THR A 109 -6.76 1.31 14.64
N GLY A 110 -6.23 0.09 14.82
CA GLY A 110 -5.23 -0.20 15.85
C GLY A 110 -5.59 0.36 17.22
N TYR A 111 -4.75 1.26 17.74
CA TYR A 111 -4.97 1.94 19.03
C TYR A 111 -5.57 3.36 18.91
N SER A 112 -5.82 3.86 17.70
CA SER A 112 -6.39 5.19 17.47
C SER A 112 -7.90 5.21 17.69
N ARG A 113 -8.42 6.22 18.40
CA ARG A 113 -9.84 6.34 18.75
C ARG A 113 -10.32 7.77 18.63
N GLU A 114 -11.59 7.95 18.30
CA GLU A 114 -12.27 9.23 18.47
C GLU A 114 -12.35 9.62 19.96
N ALA A 115 -12.47 10.92 20.23
CA ALA A 115 -12.67 11.40 21.60
C ALA A 115 -14.08 11.05 22.10
N PRO A 116 -14.28 10.92 23.43
CA PRO A 116 -15.61 10.63 23.99
C PRO A 116 -16.68 11.61 23.49
N GLY A 117 -17.76 11.06 22.94
CA GLY A 117 -18.89 11.85 22.40
C GLY A 117 -18.77 12.26 20.94
N GLN A 118 -17.68 11.92 20.25
CA GLN A 118 -17.57 12.03 18.79
C GLN A 118 -18.09 10.74 18.11
N ASP A 119 -18.59 10.84 16.88
CA ASP A 119 -18.91 9.65 16.07
C ASP A 119 -17.67 9.27 15.23
N THR A 120 -17.20 8.03 15.33
CA THR A 120 -16.06 7.55 14.52
C THR A 120 -16.32 7.72 13.02
N ARG A 121 -17.59 7.69 12.56
CA ARG A 121 -17.95 7.91 11.15
C ARG A 121 -17.57 9.29 10.63
N ASP A 122 -17.39 10.27 11.53
CA ASP A 122 -16.92 11.61 11.17
C ASP A 122 -15.47 11.60 10.66
N PHE A 123 -14.76 10.47 10.78
CA PHE A 123 -13.37 10.30 10.33
C PHE A 123 -13.19 9.33 9.16
N TRP A 124 -14.23 8.59 8.76
CA TRP A 124 -14.09 7.49 7.78
C TRP A 124 -14.34 7.90 6.33
N GLY A 125 -14.89 9.08 6.08
CA GLY A 125 -15.00 9.60 4.72
C GLY A 125 -13.63 9.96 4.15
N VAL A 126 -13.47 9.85 2.83
CA VAL A 126 -12.19 10.05 2.12
C VAL A 126 -11.51 11.38 2.50
N ASN A 127 -12.27 12.48 2.51
CA ASN A 127 -11.74 13.79 2.84
C ASN A 127 -11.50 13.96 4.35
N GLN A 128 -12.36 13.35 5.17
CA GLN A 128 -12.24 13.39 6.63
C GLN A 128 -10.99 12.65 7.11
N ASP A 129 -10.73 11.47 6.53
CA ASP A 129 -9.52 10.69 6.76
C ASP A 129 -8.27 11.50 6.39
N ALA A 130 -8.21 12.04 5.15
CA ALA A 130 -7.10 12.87 4.70
C ALA A 130 -6.90 14.13 5.58
N SER A 131 -7.98 14.78 6.00
CA SER A 131 -7.92 15.95 6.88
C SER A 131 -7.35 15.61 8.27
N SER A 132 -7.81 14.51 8.87
CA SER A 132 -7.35 14.06 10.19
C SER A 132 -5.88 13.65 10.19
N ILE A 133 -5.45 12.91 9.17
CA ILE A 133 -4.04 12.50 9.02
C ILE A 133 -3.16 13.69 8.63
N GLY A 134 -3.65 14.61 7.80
CA GLY A 134 -2.93 15.85 7.49
C GLY A 134 -2.68 16.70 8.75
N ALA A 135 -3.70 16.84 9.61
CA ALA A 135 -3.58 17.51 10.89
C ALA A 135 -2.56 16.81 11.80
N PHE A 136 -2.60 15.48 11.88
CA PHE A 136 -1.61 14.68 12.61
C PHE A 136 -0.19 14.95 12.12
N ILE A 137 0.06 14.88 10.81
CA ILE A 137 1.39 15.11 10.22
C ILE A 137 1.90 16.50 10.61
N ARG A 138 1.10 17.55 10.42
CA ARG A 138 1.48 18.92 10.79
C ARG A 138 1.86 19.03 12.27
N LEU A 139 1.02 18.49 13.16
CA LEU A 139 1.25 18.55 14.60
C LEU A 139 2.48 17.74 15.01
N TYR A 140 2.66 16.55 14.45
CA TYR A 140 3.83 15.71 14.70
C TYR A 140 5.13 16.44 14.31
N LEU A 141 5.18 17.02 13.11
CA LEU A 141 6.37 17.76 12.65
C LEU A 141 6.68 18.94 13.55
N ALA A 142 5.67 19.70 13.95
CA ALA A 142 5.84 20.86 14.84
C ALA A 142 6.35 20.44 16.23
N GLN A 143 5.72 19.44 16.86
CA GLN A 143 6.08 18.99 18.22
C GLN A 143 7.46 18.34 18.30
N ASN A 144 7.94 17.75 17.21
CA ASN A 144 9.23 17.06 17.17
C ASN A 144 10.33 17.89 16.48
N GLY A 145 10.07 19.16 16.12
CA GLY A 145 11.06 20.04 15.49
C GLY A 145 11.50 19.57 14.10
N ARG A 146 10.59 18.97 13.32
CA ARG A 146 10.85 18.36 12.00
C ARG A 146 10.21 19.11 10.83
N THR A 147 9.73 20.33 11.06
CA THR A 147 9.09 21.15 10.02
C THR A 147 10.00 21.45 8.82
N GLY A 148 11.32 21.44 9.01
CA GLY A 148 12.30 21.61 7.95
C GLY A 148 12.81 20.32 7.31
N SER A 149 12.36 19.14 7.77
CA SER A 149 12.84 17.86 7.23
C SER A 149 12.13 17.51 5.91
N PRO A 150 12.84 16.91 4.94
CA PRO A 150 12.20 16.35 3.75
C PRO A 150 11.14 15.32 4.13
N LEU A 151 9.91 15.52 3.66
CA LEU A 151 8.75 14.72 4.03
C LEU A 151 8.39 13.74 2.93
N PHE A 152 8.25 12.47 3.29
CA PHE A 152 7.79 11.41 2.40
C PHE A 152 6.53 10.75 2.94
N LEU A 153 5.68 10.30 2.03
CA LEU A 153 4.50 9.49 2.35
C LEU A 153 4.70 8.09 1.76
N ALA A 154 4.46 7.05 2.53
CA ALA A 154 4.50 5.67 2.06
C ALA A 154 3.17 4.98 2.37
N GLY A 155 2.60 4.30 1.39
CA GLY A 155 1.26 3.71 1.51
C GLY A 155 1.11 2.39 0.79
N GLU A 156 0.58 1.38 1.47
CA GLU A 156 0.23 0.08 0.88
C GLU A 156 -1.28 -0.03 0.60
N SER A 157 -1.69 -0.58 -0.55
CA SER A 157 -3.10 -0.83 -0.87
C SER A 157 -3.95 0.44 -0.68
N TYR A 158 -4.98 0.47 0.17
CA TYR A 158 -5.74 1.69 0.48
C TYR A 158 -4.85 2.81 1.07
N GLY A 159 -3.79 2.47 1.80
CA GLY A 159 -2.79 3.41 2.27
C GLY A 159 -2.08 4.15 1.12
N GLY A 160 -1.96 3.52 -0.05
CA GLY A 160 -1.46 4.16 -1.27
C GLY A 160 -2.42 5.21 -1.82
N PHE A 161 -3.72 4.93 -1.84
CA PHE A 161 -4.76 5.92 -2.16
C PHE A 161 -4.72 7.10 -1.18
N ARG A 162 -4.64 6.80 0.12
CA ARG A 162 -4.49 7.80 1.19
C ARG A 162 -3.25 8.67 0.98
N ALA A 163 -2.10 8.08 0.68
CA ALA A 163 -0.85 8.83 0.46
C ALA A 163 -0.95 9.78 -0.74
N ALA A 164 -1.57 9.34 -1.84
CA ALA A 164 -1.80 10.18 -3.01
C ALA A 164 -2.74 11.36 -2.71
N LEU A 165 -3.84 11.11 -1.99
CA LEU A 165 -4.77 12.17 -1.59
C LEU A 165 -4.13 13.15 -0.60
N LEU A 166 -3.42 12.63 0.41
CA LEU A 166 -2.72 13.43 1.41
C LEU A 166 -1.69 14.35 0.80
N ALA A 167 -1.02 13.96 -0.28
CA ALA A 167 -0.05 14.85 -0.91
C ALA A 167 -0.71 16.14 -1.42
N ARG A 168 -1.92 16.02 -1.98
CA ARG A 168 -2.74 17.15 -2.37
C ARG A 168 -3.26 17.94 -1.16
N THR A 169 -3.87 17.27 -0.18
CA THR A 169 -4.41 17.90 1.03
C THR A 169 -3.35 18.66 1.83
N LEU A 170 -2.16 18.08 2.00
CA LEU A 170 -1.06 18.72 2.69
C LEU A 170 -0.61 19.99 1.96
N GLN A 171 -0.56 19.95 0.63
CA GLN A 171 -0.12 21.09 -0.17
C GLN A 171 -1.17 22.20 -0.22
N GLU A 172 -2.42 21.85 -0.53
CA GLU A 172 -3.52 22.81 -0.75
C GLU A 172 -4.06 23.40 0.56
N ASP A 173 -4.26 22.57 1.59
CA ASP A 173 -4.99 22.98 2.80
C ASP A 173 -4.07 23.33 3.98
N ILE A 174 -2.87 22.71 4.02
CA ILE A 174 -1.97 22.77 5.19
C ILE A 174 -0.70 23.58 4.88
N GLY A 175 -0.33 23.73 3.60
CA GLY A 175 0.88 24.43 3.15
C GLY A 175 2.17 23.62 3.33
N ILE A 176 2.07 22.29 3.44
CA ILE A 176 3.21 21.37 3.50
C ILE A 176 3.27 20.61 2.19
N SER A 177 4.39 20.71 1.46
CA SER A 177 4.58 19.92 0.23
C SER A 177 5.43 18.69 0.51
N PRO A 178 4.92 17.45 0.33
CA PRO A 178 5.76 16.27 0.36
C PRO A 178 6.86 16.31 -0.71
N ASN A 179 8.03 15.79 -0.36
CA ASN A 179 9.16 15.63 -1.26
C ASN A 179 9.07 14.35 -2.10
N GLY A 180 8.23 13.39 -1.71
CA GLY A 180 7.98 12.18 -2.48
C GLY A 180 6.89 11.30 -1.89
N ILE A 181 6.38 10.40 -2.72
CA ILE A 181 5.37 9.41 -2.37
C ILE A 181 5.86 8.03 -2.82
N VAL A 182 5.76 7.04 -1.95
CA VAL A 182 6.05 5.63 -2.26
C VAL A 182 4.76 4.83 -2.19
N LEU A 183 4.35 4.29 -3.34
CA LEU A 183 3.10 3.54 -3.48
C LEU A 183 3.41 2.05 -3.58
N ILE A 184 2.96 1.28 -2.59
CA ILE A 184 3.21 -0.16 -2.48
C ILE A 184 1.91 -0.88 -2.84
N SER A 185 1.84 -1.46 -4.04
CA SER A 185 0.61 -2.13 -4.54
C SER A 185 -0.67 -1.31 -4.26
N PRO A 186 -0.75 -0.04 -4.71
CA PRO A 186 -1.80 0.88 -4.28
C PRO A 186 -3.16 0.55 -4.91
N ALA A 187 -4.23 0.76 -4.16
CA ALA A 187 -5.61 0.69 -4.67
C ALA A 187 -6.04 2.07 -5.20
N LEU A 188 -5.54 2.49 -6.36
CA LEU A 188 -5.82 3.82 -6.93
C LEU A 188 -7.18 3.92 -7.63
N GLU A 189 -7.66 2.82 -8.20
CA GLU A 189 -8.93 2.74 -8.90
C GLU A 189 -9.75 1.58 -8.32
N PHE A 190 -10.74 1.91 -7.49
CA PHE A 190 -11.52 0.90 -6.76
C PHE A 190 -12.37 0.05 -7.69
N THR A 191 -12.80 0.58 -8.83
CA THR A 191 -13.56 -0.20 -9.83
C THR A 191 -12.75 -1.36 -10.41
N LEU A 192 -11.42 -1.27 -10.43
CA LEU A 192 -10.54 -2.35 -10.86
C LEU A 192 -10.21 -3.35 -9.74
N VAL A 193 -10.42 -2.97 -8.48
CA VAL A 193 -10.19 -3.82 -7.30
C VAL A 193 -11.44 -4.63 -6.94
N GLN A 194 -12.62 -4.05 -7.12
CA GLN A 194 -13.92 -4.71 -6.97
C GLN A 194 -14.72 -4.55 -8.28
N PRO A 195 -14.32 -5.28 -9.32
CA PRO A 195 -14.91 -5.15 -10.64
C PRO A 195 -16.33 -5.69 -10.67
N ASP A 196 -17.17 -5.02 -11.45
CA ASP A 196 -18.41 -5.61 -11.94
C ASP A 196 -18.05 -6.61 -13.05
N GLU A 197 -18.73 -7.76 -13.12
CA GLU A 197 -18.53 -8.79 -14.15
C GLU A 197 -18.74 -8.22 -15.57
N PHE A 198 -19.52 -7.15 -15.68
CA PHE A 198 -19.78 -6.44 -16.93
C PHE A 198 -18.67 -5.48 -17.35
N GLU A 199 -17.68 -5.18 -16.50
CA GLU A 199 -16.58 -4.27 -16.81
C GLU A 199 -15.48 -4.98 -17.63
N PRO A 200 -15.40 -4.76 -18.96
CA PRO A 200 -14.52 -5.53 -19.84
C PRO A 200 -13.03 -5.25 -19.57
N LEU A 201 -12.72 -4.05 -19.09
CA LEU A 201 -11.35 -3.61 -18.84
C LEU A 201 -10.68 -4.43 -17.74
N HIS A 202 -11.42 -4.82 -16.69
CA HIS A 202 -10.87 -5.64 -15.62
C HIS A 202 -10.32 -6.98 -16.14
N TRP A 203 -11.10 -7.68 -16.95
CA TRP A 203 -10.70 -8.97 -17.55
C TRP A 203 -9.43 -8.83 -18.39
N ALA A 204 -9.31 -7.73 -19.15
CA ALA A 204 -8.13 -7.46 -19.96
C ALA A 204 -6.88 -7.20 -19.09
N LEU A 205 -7.02 -6.44 -18.01
CA LEU A 205 -5.90 -6.14 -17.10
C LEU A 205 -5.46 -7.35 -16.26
N GLU A 206 -6.34 -8.32 -16.01
CA GLU A 206 -6.02 -9.53 -15.25
C GLU A 206 -5.30 -10.61 -16.08
N LEU A 207 -5.59 -10.70 -17.38
CA LEU A 207 -5.08 -11.76 -18.25
C LEU A 207 -3.53 -11.89 -18.26
N PRO A 208 -2.73 -10.81 -18.32
CA PRO A 208 -1.27 -10.90 -18.19
C PRO A 208 -0.81 -11.51 -16.86
N SER A 209 -1.52 -11.25 -15.75
CA SER A 209 -1.17 -11.82 -14.45
C SER A 209 -1.40 -13.33 -14.41
N LEU A 210 -2.51 -13.81 -14.99
CA LEU A 210 -2.78 -15.25 -15.14
C LEU A 210 -1.73 -15.92 -16.02
N ALA A 211 -1.31 -15.26 -17.11
CA ALA A 211 -0.22 -15.71 -17.95
C ALA A 211 1.10 -15.80 -17.19
N ALA A 212 1.41 -14.79 -16.37
CA ALA A 212 2.62 -14.75 -15.57
C ALA A 212 2.70 -15.93 -14.60
N VAL A 213 1.60 -16.28 -13.93
CA VAL A 213 1.54 -17.44 -13.02
C VAL A 213 1.92 -18.72 -13.77
N ARG A 214 1.28 -18.98 -14.92
CA ARG A 214 1.61 -20.15 -15.74
C ARG A 214 3.07 -20.13 -16.20
N LEU A 215 3.53 -19.04 -16.81
CA LEU A 215 4.89 -18.93 -17.33
C LEU A 215 5.94 -19.16 -16.25
N ARG A 216 5.70 -18.66 -15.03
CA ARG A 216 6.55 -18.92 -13.86
C ARG A 216 6.57 -20.39 -13.48
N THR A 217 5.42 -21.08 -13.49
CA THR A 217 5.36 -22.54 -13.23
C THR A 217 6.09 -23.36 -14.30
N GLU A 218 6.21 -22.83 -15.51
CA GLU A 218 7.01 -23.42 -16.60
C GLU A 218 8.51 -23.04 -16.52
N GLY A 219 8.92 -22.31 -15.48
CA GLY A 219 10.31 -21.90 -15.24
C GLY A 219 10.76 -20.65 -16.01
N VAL A 220 9.85 -19.94 -16.69
CA VAL A 220 10.16 -18.70 -17.39
C VAL A 220 10.39 -17.55 -16.40
N SER A 221 11.51 -16.84 -16.55
CA SER A 221 11.88 -15.74 -15.66
C SER A 221 12.74 -14.69 -16.39
N GLY A 222 13.04 -13.58 -15.72
CA GLY A 222 13.90 -12.52 -16.25
C GLY A 222 13.34 -11.88 -17.53
N ASP A 223 14.21 -11.59 -18.48
CA ASP A 223 13.85 -10.90 -19.72
C ASP A 223 12.90 -11.72 -20.59
N ALA A 224 13.06 -13.05 -20.62
CA ALA A 224 12.16 -13.94 -21.36
C ALA A 224 10.72 -13.88 -20.84
N LEU A 225 10.53 -13.69 -19.53
CA LEU A 225 9.19 -13.49 -18.96
C LEU A 225 8.62 -12.14 -19.41
N ARG A 226 9.45 -11.08 -19.35
CA ARG A 226 9.05 -9.72 -19.75
C ARG A 226 8.63 -9.67 -21.22
N GLU A 227 9.40 -10.28 -22.12
CA GLU A 227 9.09 -10.33 -23.55
C GLU A 227 7.77 -11.06 -23.82
N LYS A 228 7.57 -12.24 -23.22
CA LYS A 228 6.31 -12.99 -23.35
C LYS A 228 5.11 -12.25 -22.77
N LEU A 229 5.28 -11.57 -21.64
CA LEU A 229 4.20 -10.78 -21.04
C LEU A 229 3.84 -9.57 -21.91
N ALA A 230 4.81 -8.91 -22.56
CA ALA A 230 4.51 -7.80 -23.48
C ALA A 230 3.59 -8.23 -24.64
N GLU A 231 3.78 -9.45 -25.18
CA GLU A 231 2.87 -10.01 -26.18
C GLU A 231 1.46 -10.24 -25.63
N VAL A 232 1.36 -10.74 -24.40
CA VAL A 232 0.08 -10.98 -23.72
C VAL A 232 -0.63 -9.66 -23.39
N GLU A 233 0.10 -8.67 -22.89
CA GLU A 233 -0.41 -7.32 -22.63
C GLU A 233 -0.96 -6.66 -23.89
N HIS A 234 -0.25 -6.78 -25.01
CA HIS A 234 -0.71 -6.28 -26.31
C HIS A 234 -1.99 -6.98 -26.77
N TYR A 235 -2.05 -8.31 -26.67
CA TYR A 235 -3.26 -9.08 -26.98
C TYR A 235 -4.43 -8.70 -26.07
N ALA A 236 -4.17 -8.59 -24.76
CA ALA A 236 -5.17 -8.32 -23.73
C ALA A 236 -5.86 -6.97 -23.96
N MET A 237 -5.07 -5.91 -24.21
CA MET A 237 -5.58 -4.56 -24.44
C MET A 237 -6.07 -4.30 -25.87
N GLY A 238 -5.81 -5.23 -26.81
CA GLY A 238 -6.25 -5.14 -28.20
C GLY A 238 -7.35 -6.14 -28.52
N ASP A 239 -6.97 -7.25 -29.15
CA ASP A 239 -7.88 -8.25 -29.70
C ASP A 239 -8.79 -8.86 -28.63
N TYR A 240 -8.28 -9.11 -27.43
CA TYR A 240 -9.07 -9.69 -26.35
C TYR A 240 -10.16 -8.74 -25.86
N LEU A 241 -9.81 -7.51 -25.50
CA LEU A 241 -10.77 -6.49 -25.07
C LEU A 241 -11.84 -6.24 -26.15
N THR A 242 -11.43 -6.18 -27.42
CA THR A 242 -12.35 -6.06 -28.56
C THR A 242 -13.27 -7.28 -28.69
N ALA A 243 -12.75 -8.49 -28.47
CA ALA A 243 -13.55 -9.71 -28.52
C ALA A 243 -14.58 -9.76 -27.38
N ILE A 244 -14.20 -9.53 -26.13
CA ILE A 244 -15.11 -9.66 -24.99
C ILE A 244 -16.21 -8.59 -24.96
N THR A 245 -15.98 -7.45 -25.62
CA THR A 245 -16.97 -6.38 -25.82
C THR A 245 -17.93 -6.63 -26.99
N SER A 246 -17.63 -7.58 -27.89
CA SER A 246 -18.48 -7.94 -29.04
C SER A 246 -19.74 -8.77 -28.69
N GLY A 247 -20.00 -8.99 -27.40
CA GLY A 247 -21.08 -9.84 -26.88
C GLY A 247 -20.61 -11.24 -26.49
N LEU A 248 -21.35 -11.91 -25.59
CA LEU A 248 -20.93 -13.16 -24.94
C LEU A 248 -20.57 -14.28 -25.92
N ASP A 249 -21.47 -14.60 -26.87
CA ASP A 249 -21.23 -15.68 -27.83
C ASP A 249 -20.16 -15.37 -28.87
N GLN A 250 -20.09 -14.13 -29.35
CA GLN A 250 -19.08 -13.72 -30.31
C GLN A 250 -17.70 -13.66 -29.64
N GLY A 251 -17.60 -13.01 -28.47
CA GLY A 251 -16.39 -12.95 -27.67
C GLY A 251 -15.88 -14.34 -27.28
N ARG A 252 -16.77 -15.23 -26.83
CA ARG A 252 -16.43 -16.64 -26.55
C ARG A 252 -15.76 -17.30 -27.75
N ARG A 253 -16.31 -17.15 -28.95
CA ARG A 253 -15.74 -17.76 -30.17
C ARG A 253 -14.41 -17.14 -30.58
N LEU A 254 -14.28 -15.82 -30.44
CA LEU A 254 -13.08 -15.08 -30.87
C LEU A 254 -11.90 -15.23 -29.92
N ALA A 255 -12.14 -15.36 -28.60
CA ALA A 255 -11.08 -15.27 -27.59
C ALA A 255 -10.74 -16.59 -26.88
N SER A 256 -11.68 -17.54 -26.74
CA SER A 256 -11.49 -18.67 -25.81
C SER A 256 -10.25 -19.52 -26.09
N GLN A 257 -9.94 -19.78 -27.36
CA GLN A 257 -8.76 -20.56 -27.74
C GLN A 257 -7.47 -19.87 -27.29
N ARG A 258 -7.33 -18.58 -27.57
CA ARG A 258 -6.13 -17.83 -27.24
C ARG A 258 -6.01 -17.61 -25.73
N VAL A 259 -7.11 -17.38 -25.02
CA VAL A 259 -7.12 -17.29 -23.56
C VAL A 259 -6.71 -18.61 -22.91
N ALA A 260 -7.18 -19.76 -23.41
CA ALA A 260 -6.73 -21.07 -22.94
C ALA A 260 -5.22 -21.28 -23.19
N GLU A 261 -4.72 -20.88 -24.36
CA GLU A 261 -3.28 -20.91 -24.69
C GLU A 261 -2.42 -19.96 -23.85
N ILE A 262 -2.96 -18.87 -23.34
CA ILE A 262 -2.24 -17.91 -22.51
C ILE A 262 -2.22 -18.40 -21.06
N THR A 263 -3.38 -18.77 -20.52
CA THR A 263 -3.58 -19.14 -19.12
C THR A 263 -3.20 -20.58 -18.80
N GLY A 264 -3.19 -21.47 -19.81
CA GLY A 264 -3.01 -22.91 -19.61
C GLY A 264 -4.25 -23.62 -19.07
N LEU A 265 -5.38 -22.91 -18.95
CA LEU A 265 -6.63 -23.49 -18.49
C LEU A 265 -7.29 -24.37 -19.56
N PRO A 266 -8.06 -25.40 -19.18
CA PRO A 266 -8.83 -26.21 -20.13
C PRO A 266 -9.75 -25.35 -20.99
N LEU A 267 -9.75 -25.58 -22.31
CA LEU A 267 -10.55 -24.79 -23.24
C LEU A 267 -12.04 -24.80 -22.91
N ASP A 268 -12.58 -25.93 -22.45
CA ASP A 268 -14.00 -26.04 -22.10
C ASP A 268 -14.34 -25.16 -20.88
N LEU A 269 -13.43 -25.02 -19.91
CA LEU A 269 -13.59 -24.09 -18.79
C LEU A 269 -13.62 -22.64 -19.28
N VAL A 270 -12.68 -22.27 -20.16
CA VAL A 270 -12.62 -20.91 -20.73
C VAL A 270 -13.88 -20.60 -21.54
N GLN A 271 -14.37 -21.57 -22.32
CA GLN A 271 -15.59 -21.42 -23.10
C GLN A 271 -16.84 -21.29 -22.22
N ARG A 272 -16.95 -22.07 -21.14
CA ARG A 272 -18.07 -21.97 -20.19
C ARG A 272 -18.17 -20.58 -19.58
N ASN A 273 -17.04 -19.92 -19.35
CA ASN A 273 -16.98 -18.56 -18.83
C ASN A 273 -16.89 -17.49 -19.93
N SER A 274 -17.23 -17.81 -21.18
CA SER A 274 -17.23 -16.86 -22.30
C SER A 274 -15.93 -16.06 -22.44
N ALA A 275 -14.79 -16.77 -22.32
CA ALA A 275 -13.43 -16.23 -22.37
C ALA A 275 -13.04 -15.27 -21.22
N ARG A 276 -13.84 -15.17 -20.15
CA ARG A 276 -13.51 -14.45 -18.91
C ARG A 276 -13.06 -15.45 -17.85
N ILE A 277 -12.05 -15.14 -17.04
CA ILE A 277 -11.51 -16.08 -16.05
C ILE A 277 -11.78 -15.53 -14.64
N PRO A 278 -12.89 -15.92 -13.99
CA PRO A 278 -13.15 -15.49 -12.63
C PRO A 278 -12.12 -16.09 -11.67
N THR A 279 -11.60 -15.27 -10.76
CA THR A 279 -10.63 -15.67 -9.73
C THR A 279 -11.25 -15.86 -8.33
N SER A 280 -12.58 -15.82 -8.25
CA SER A 280 -13.40 -16.06 -7.04
C SER A 280 -14.11 -17.41 -7.06
#